data_AF-A0A940WK48-F1
#
_entry.id   AF-A0A940WK48-F1
#
_cell.length_a   1.000
_cell.length_b   1.000
_cell.length_c   1.000
_cell.angle_alpha   90.00
_cell.angle_beta   90.00
_cell.angle_gamma   90.00
#
_symmetry.space_group_name_H-M   'P 1'
#
loop_
_entity.id
_entity.type
_entity.pdbx_description
1 polymer ?
#
loop_
_entity_poly.entity_id
_entity_poly.type
_entity_poly.pdbx_seq_one_letter_code
_entity_poly.pdbx_strand_id
1 'polypeptide(L)'
;MAANLSRPETDAVAELINRRRRQVLVHSILYYDMDSPLVTDAVFDQWARQLAQLQADHPVISGKVAYRWREFADFDGSTGYHLPLHDPHARSTALGLLQYARRARPQT
;
A
#
# COMPACT_ATOMS: atom_id res chain seq x y z
N MET A 1 -20.82 -16.80 0.01
CA MET A 1 -20.23 -17.95 0.74
C MET A 1 -18.79 -17.57 1.08
N ALA A 2 -18.42 -17.49 2.35
CA ALA A 2 -17.02 -17.26 2.71
C ALA A 2 -16.24 -18.54 2.39
N ALA A 3 -15.27 -18.46 1.48
CA ALA A 3 -14.38 -19.58 1.20
C ALA A 3 -13.67 -19.97 2.50
N ASN A 4 -13.68 -21.25 2.84
CA ASN A 4 -13.01 -21.75 4.04
C ASN A 4 -11.51 -21.86 3.73
N LEU A 5 -10.79 -20.76 3.92
CA LEU A 5 -9.35 -20.68 3.70
C LEU A 5 -8.62 -21.54 4.74
N SER A 6 -7.60 -22.25 4.30
CA SER A 6 -6.63 -22.87 5.21
C SER A 6 -5.82 -21.79 5.96
N ARG A 7 -5.17 -22.19 7.06
CA ARG A 7 -4.28 -21.30 7.81
C ARG A 7 -3.20 -20.64 6.92
N PRO A 8 -2.43 -21.37 6.10
CA PRO A 8 -1.41 -20.74 5.26
C PRO A 8 -2.00 -19.76 4.22
N GLU A 9 -3.20 -20.03 3.69
CA GLU A 9 -3.87 -19.09 2.78
C GLU A 9 -4.31 -17.82 3.49
N THR A 10 -4.81 -17.94 4.72
CA THR A 10 -5.18 -16.80 5.57
C THR A 10 -3.96 -15.92 5.85
N ASP A 11 -2.83 -16.54 6.18
CA ASP A 11 -1.56 -15.83 6.44
C ASP A 11 -1.06 -15.12 5.18
N ALA A 12 -1.10 -15.78 4.02
CA ALA A 12 -0.74 -15.19 2.73
C ALA A 12 -1.61 -13.98 2.36
N VAL A 13 -2.93 -14.05 2.60
CA VAL A 13 -3.85 -12.92 2.39
C VAL A 13 -3.51 -11.76 3.33
N ALA A 14 -3.24 -12.05 4.61
CA ALA A 14 -2.87 -11.02 5.59
C ALA A 14 -1.54 -10.32 5.20
N GLU A 15 -0.54 -11.08 4.77
CA GLU A 15 0.73 -10.55 4.27
C GLU A 15 0.54 -9.69 3.03
N LEU A 16 -0.32 -10.11 2.10
CA LEU A 16 -0.63 -9.37 0.88
C LEU A 16 -1.31 -8.03 1.20
N ILE A 17 -2.29 -8.01 2.10
CA ILE A 17 -2.95 -6.78 2.57
C ILE A 17 -1.93 -5.84 3.20
N ASN A 18 -1.10 -6.34 4.12
CA ASN A 18 -0.05 -5.54 4.76
C ASN A 18 0.92 -4.93 3.74
N ARG A 19 1.36 -5.72 2.75
CA ARG A 19 2.22 -5.27 1.67
C ARG A 19 1.56 -4.16 0.84
N ARG A 20 0.30 -4.34 0.45
CA ARG A 20 -0.42 -3.36 -0.37
C ARG A 20 -0.71 -2.06 0.38
N ARG A 21 -1.09 -2.10 1.67
CA ARG A 21 -1.24 -0.90 2.50
C ARG A 21 0.05 -0.07 2.54
N ARG A 22 1.20 -0.73 2.72
CA ARG A 22 2.51 -0.07 2.71
C ARG A 22 2.85 0.54 1.36
N GLN A 23 2.64 -0.21 0.28
CA GLN A 23 2.92 0.28 -1.07
C GLN A 23 2.03 1.48 -1.42
N VAL A 24 0.73 1.39 -1.18
CA VAL A 24 -0.20 2.50 -1.44
C VAL A 24 0.23 3.73 -0.64
N LEU A 25 0.47 3.63 0.67
CA LEU A 25 0.88 4.78 1.48
C LEU A 25 2.21 5.39 1.00
N VAL A 26 3.25 4.56 0.82
CA VAL A 26 4.58 5.04 0.41
C VAL A 26 4.55 5.69 -0.96
N HIS A 27 3.83 5.12 -1.92
CA HIS A 27 3.73 5.71 -3.27
C HIS A 27 2.79 6.93 -3.31
N SER A 28 1.83 7.03 -2.40
CA SER A 28 1.04 8.26 -2.22
C SER A 28 1.91 9.40 -1.69
N ILE A 29 2.83 9.12 -0.76
CA ILE A 29 3.82 10.12 -0.28
C ILE A 29 4.73 10.56 -1.42
N LEU A 30 5.26 9.61 -2.21
CA LEU A 30 6.12 9.93 -3.36
C LEU A 30 5.41 10.81 -4.39
N TYR A 31 4.12 10.59 -4.61
CA TYR A 31 3.31 11.36 -5.56
C TYR A 31 2.91 12.73 -4.99
N TYR A 32 2.23 12.78 -3.84
CA TYR A 32 1.62 14.01 -3.31
C TYR A 32 2.58 14.88 -2.47
N ASP A 33 3.50 14.31 -1.70
CA ASP A 33 4.40 15.07 -0.80
C ASP A 33 5.76 15.40 -1.45
N MET A 34 6.24 14.52 -2.34
CA MET A 34 7.61 14.60 -2.87
C MET A 34 7.70 14.94 -4.35
N ASP A 35 6.58 15.01 -5.08
CA ASP A 35 6.53 15.25 -6.52
C ASP A 35 7.54 14.38 -7.29
N SER A 36 7.70 13.12 -6.86
CA SER A 36 8.74 12.19 -7.31
C SER A 36 8.19 10.76 -7.43
N PRO A 37 7.17 10.52 -8.29
CA PRO A 37 6.61 9.20 -8.47
C PRO A 37 7.65 8.21 -9.01
N LEU A 38 7.75 7.04 -8.36
CA LEU A 38 8.63 5.95 -8.78
C LEU A 38 7.92 4.88 -9.62
N VAL A 39 6.59 4.91 -9.64
CA VAL A 39 5.74 3.99 -10.40
C VAL A 39 4.75 4.80 -11.22
N THR A 40 4.23 4.19 -12.29
CA THR A 40 3.18 4.80 -13.10
C THR A 40 1.83 4.74 -12.37
N ASP A 41 0.92 5.64 -12.71
CA ASP A 41 -0.44 5.68 -12.18
C ASP A 41 -1.14 4.33 -12.37
N ALA A 42 -0.94 3.66 -13.51
CA ALA A 42 -1.51 2.34 -13.78
C ALA A 42 -1.06 1.26 -12.77
N VAL A 43 0.22 1.29 -12.35
CA VAL A 43 0.75 0.36 -11.35
C VAL A 43 0.18 0.68 -9.97
N PHE A 44 0.09 1.97 -9.62
CA PHE A 44 -0.54 2.41 -8.38
C PHE A 44 -2.01 1.98 -8.32
N ASP A 45 -2.79 2.26 -9.37
CA ASP A 45 -4.20 1.90 -9.51
C ASP A 45 -4.42 0.40 -9.33
N GLN A 46 -3.57 -0.42 -9.95
CA GLN A 46 -3.65 -1.87 -9.81
C GLN A 46 -3.50 -2.29 -8.34
N TRP A 47 -2.54 -1.72 -7.61
CA TRP A 47 -2.33 -2.04 -6.20
C TRP A 47 -3.46 -1.53 -5.31
N ALA A 48 -3.96 -0.32 -5.58
CA ALA A 48 -5.03 0.30 -4.83
C ALA A 48 -6.35 -0.49 -4.98
N ARG A 49 -6.73 -0.84 -6.22
CA ARG A 49 -7.91 -1.68 -6.50
C ARG A 49 -7.77 -3.08 -5.92
N GLN A 50 -6.58 -3.69 -6.03
CA GLN A 50 -6.34 -4.99 -5.42
C GLN A 50 -6.47 -4.95 -3.90
N LEU A 51 -5.96 -3.89 -3.25
CA LEU A 51 -6.12 -3.71 -1.82
C LEU A 51 -7.59 -3.58 -1.42
N ALA A 52 -8.34 -2.71 -2.10
CA ALA A 52 -9.77 -2.52 -1.84
C ALA A 52 -10.54 -3.85 -1.94
N GLN A 53 -10.29 -4.60 -3.02
CA GLN A 53 -10.91 -5.91 -3.23
C GLN A 53 -10.54 -6.91 -2.12
N LEU A 54 -9.26 -7.01 -1.75
CA LEU A 54 -8.81 -7.92 -0.68
C LEU A 54 -9.44 -7.59 0.68
N GLN A 55 -9.60 -6.30 1.00
CA GLN A 55 -10.23 -5.89 2.26
C GLN A 55 -11.74 -6.19 2.26
N ALA A 56 -12.41 -6.01 1.12
CA ALA A 56 -13.82 -6.33 0.94
C ALA A 56 -14.10 -7.84 0.99
N ASP A 57 -13.25 -8.65 0.36
CA ASP A 57 -13.40 -10.11 0.32
C ASP A 57 -13.02 -10.78 1.64
N HIS A 58 -12.12 -10.16 2.41
CA HIS A 58 -11.56 -10.73 3.63
C HIS A 58 -11.58 -9.75 4.82
N PRO A 59 -12.74 -9.21 5.23
CA PRO A 59 -12.83 -8.18 6.27
C PRO A 59 -12.27 -8.65 7.63
N VAL A 60 -12.48 -9.92 7.99
CA VAL A 60 -11.95 -10.51 9.24
C VAL A 60 -10.41 -10.59 9.21
N ILE A 61 -9.82 -10.90 8.06
CA ILE A 61 -8.35 -10.97 7.91
C ILE A 61 -7.78 -9.55 7.89
N SER A 62 -8.38 -8.66 7.09
CA SER A 62 -8.04 -7.24 7.00
C SER A 62 -8.03 -6.55 8.37
N GLY A 63 -9.02 -6.84 9.21
CA GLY A 63 -9.12 -6.29 10.57
C GLY A 63 -8.03 -6.77 11.54
N LYS A 64 -7.37 -7.91 11.25
CA LYS A 64 -6.22 -8.41 12.04
C LYS A 64 -4.89 -7.83 11.57
N VAL A 65 -4.83 -7.25 10.37
CA VAL A 65 -3.61 -6.59 9.87
C VAL A 65 -3.46 -5.25 10.58
N ALA A 66 -2.53 -5.18 11.52
CA ALA A 66 -2.36 -4.01 12.40
C ALA A 66 -1.89 -2.73 11.68
N TYR A 67 -1.14 -2.87 10.58
CA TYR A 67 -0.56 -1.73 9.88
C TYR A 67 -1.66 -0.81 9.35
N ARG A 68 -1.75 0.40 9.94
CA ARG A 68 -2.66 1.48 9.54
C ARG A 68 -4.11 1.04 9.36
N TRP A 69 -4.57 0.15 10.24
CA TRP A 69 -5.88 -0.50 10.07
C TRP A 69 -7.05 0.50 10.04
N ARG A 70 -6.96 1.61 10.78
CA ARG A 70 -8.01 2.65 10.81
C ARG A 70 -8.03 3.45 9.52
N GLU A 71 -6.85 3.88 9.08
CA GLU A 71 -6.69 4.73 7.90
C GLU A 71 -7.05 4.00 6.61
N PHE A 72 -6.96 2.65 6.61
CA PHE A 72 -7.35 1.82 5.48
C PHE A 72 -8.73 1.15 5.61
N ALA A 73 -9.47 1.38 6.70
CA ALA A 73 -10.75 0.69 6.95
C ALA A 73 -11.76 0.93 5.81
N ASP A 74 -11.88 2.19 5.37
CA ASP A 74 -12.80 2.62 4.30
C ASP A 74 -12.07 2.91 2.98
N PHE A 75 -10.87 2.35 2.80
CA PHE A 75 -10.09 2.57 1.59
C PHE A 75 -10.73 1.89 0.38
N ASP A 76 -11.19 2.70 -0.59
CA ASP A 76 -11.94 2.26 -1.78
C ASP A 76 -11.05 1.98 -3.00
N GLY A 77 -9.75 2.27 -2.91
CA GLY A 77 -8.80 2.07 -4.01
C GLY A 77 -8.77 3.18 -5.06
N SER A 78 -9.44 4.31 -4.84
CA SER A 78 -9.52 5.42 -5.80
C SER A 78 -8.33 6.40 -5.69
N THR A 79 -7.94 6.75 -4.47
CA THR A 79 -6.85 7.71 -4.22
C THR A 79 -6.18 7.44 -2.88
N GLY A 80 -4.88 7.71 -2.80
CA GLY A 80 -4.14 7.70 -1.54
C GLY A 80 -4.02 9.06 -0.86
N TYR A 81 -4.67 10.10 -1.39
CA TYR A 81 -4.58 11.47 -0.87
C TYR A 81 -4.99 11.60 0.60
N HIS A 82 -6.00 10.83 1.03
CA HIS A 82 -6.53 10.86 2.40
C HIS A 82 -5.69 10.08 3.42
N LEU A 83 -4.64 9.39 2.97
CA LEU A 83 -3.77 8.59 3.83
C LEU A 83 -2.82 9.48 4.64
N PRO A 84 -2.19 8.99 5.72
CA PRO A 84 -1.29 9.79 6.57
C PRO A 84 0.05 10.10 5.88
N LEU A 85 0.05 11.05 4.93
CA LEU A 85 1.19 11.38 4.08
C LEU A 85 2.41 11.90 4.86
N HIS A 86 2.20 12.46 6.05
CA HIS A 86 3.26 12.97 6.92
C HIS A 86 3.72 11.98 7.99
N ASP A 87 3.34 10.69 7.90
CA ASP A 87 3.85 9.66 8.79
C ASP A 87 5.39 9.57 8.71
N PRO A 88 6.14 9.79 9.80
CA PRO A 88 7.60 9.81 9.76
C PRO A 88 8.23 8.52 9.23
N HIS A 89 7.67 7.37 9.58
CA HIS A 89 8.20 6.06 9.16
C HIS A 89 7.93 5.80 7.67
N ALA A 90 6.70 6.02 7.19
CA ALA A 90 6.37 5.87 5.78
C ALA A 90 7.14 6.87 4.91
N ARG A 91 7.30 8.12 5.38
CA ARG A 91 8.06 9.16 4.69
C ARG A 91 9.54 8.83 4.61
N SER A 92 10.14 8.34 5.70
CA SER A 92 11.52 7.84 5.69
C SER A 92 11.70 6.69 4.68
N THR A 93 10.73 5.78 4.62
CA THR A 93 10.71 4.68 3.62
C THR A 93 10.66 5.22 2.19
N ALA A 94 9.78 6.19 1.90
CA ALA A 94 9.68 6.84 0.60
C ALA A 94 11.00 7.52 0.19
N LEU A 95 11.63 8.28 1.10
CA LEU A 95 12.93 8.90 0.87
C LEU A 95 14.03 7.87 0.58
N GLY A 96 14.04 6.75 1.29
CA GLY A 96 14.99 5.66 1.05
C GLY A 96 14.84 5.04 -0.34
N LEU A 97 13.61 4.76 -0.76
CA LEU A 97 13.32 4.24 -2.10
C LEU A 97 13.71 5.23 -3.20
N LEU A 98 13.42 6.51 -3.02
CA LEU A 98 13.78 7.56 -3.96
C LEU A 98 15.30 7.68 -4.14
N GLN A 99 16.05 7.66 -3.03
CA GLN A 99 17.51 7.67 -3.07
C GLN A 99 18.07 6.44 -3.76
N TYR A 100 17.52 5.25 -3.49
CA TYR A 100 17.92 4.02 -4.17
C TYR A 100 17.66 4.09 -5.67
N ALA A 101 16.46 4.53 -6.08
CA ALA A 101 16.09 4.66 -7.49
C ALA A 101 17.00 5.66 -8.24
N ARG A 102 17.37 6.78 -7.61
CA ARG A 102 18.30 7.76 -8.17
C ARG A 102 19.72 7.22 -8.34
N ARG A 103 20.18 6.35 -7.44
CA ARG A 103 21.49 5.69 -7.58
C ARG A 103 21.48 4.60 -8.65
N ALA A 104 20.35 3.91 -8.82
CA ALA A 104 20.20 2.82 -9.78
C ALA A 104 20.02 3.29 -11.23
N ARG A 105 19.60 4.54 -11.47
CA ARG A 105 19.56 5.15 -12.80
C ARG A 105 20.83 5.97 -13.01
N PRO A 106 21.83 5.50 -13.78
CA PRO A 106 22.97 6.33 -14.12
C PRO A 106 22.47 7.54 -14.91
N GLN A 107 22.81 8.73 -14.43
CA GLN A 107 22.62 9.99 -15.16
C GLN A 107 23.42 9.85 -16.47
N THR A 108 22.72 9.76 -17.61
CA THR A 108 23.36 9.79 -18.93
C THR A 108 23.35 11.21 -19.45
#